data_AF-A0A3B9KA33-F1
#
_entry.id   AF-A0A3B9KA33-F1
#
_cell.length_a   1.000
_cell.length_b   1.000
_cell.length_c   1.000
_cell.angle_alpha   90.00
_cell.angle_beta   90.00
_cell.angle_gamma   90.00
#
_symmetry.space_group_name_H-M   'P 1'
#
loop_
_entity.id
_entity.type
_entity.pdbx_description
1 polymer ?
#
loop_
_entity_poly.entity_id
_entity_poly.type
_entity_poly.pdbx_seq_one_letter_code
_entity_poly.pdbx_strand_id
1 'polypeptide(L)'
;MSSSHSHKAVSANSSRDDKAGTVSVEQFRKEMSELRTEISISREENVLLNEVISTIGSTLKLDEVLSHLVNIIVRATSCHAAFIYLYNKDKDRLVLASTSEQHEHLVGKIALGL
;
A
#
# COMPACT_ATOMS: atom_id res chain seq x y z
N MET A 1 -70.10 38.45 -45.71
CA MET A 1 -69.96 38.25 -44.25
C MET A 1 -68.96 37.12 -44.04
N SER A 2 -67.95 37.35 -43.20
CA SER A 2 -66.59 36.79 -43.23
C SER A 2 -66.42 35.29 -43.03
N SER A 3 -65.43 34.75 -43.74
CA SER A 3 -64.74 33.49 -43.45
C SER A 3 -63.53 33.72 -42.52
N SER A 4 -63.23 32.67 -41.73
CA SER A 4 -61.97 32.24 -41.10
C SER A 4 -60.76 33.17 -41.07
N HIS A 5 -60.17 33.39 -39.88
CA HIS A 5 -58.76 33.07 -39.55
C HIS A 5 -58.36 33.49 -38.11
N SER A 6 -57.40 32.72 -37.54
CA SER A 6 -56.37 33.15 -36.57
C SER A 6 -56.77 33.31 -35.08
N HIS A 7 -56.03 32.85 -34.05
CA HIS A 7 -54.67 32.33 -33.89
C HIS A 7 -54.60 31.29 -32.75
N LYS A 8 -53.84 30.21 -32.98
CA LYS A 8 -53.23 29.34 -31.97
C LYS A 8 -51.75 29.68 -31.95
N ALA A 9 -51.16 29.92 -30.78
CA ALA A 9 -49.78 29.51 -30.44
C ALA A 9 -49.40 29.94 -29.01
N VAL A 10 -49.45 28.96 -28.12
CA VAL A 10 -48.56 28.83 -26.95
C VAL A 10 -47.12 28.69 -27.45
N SER A 11 -46.15 29.32 -26.78
CA SER A 11 -44.79 28.78 -26.62
C SER A 11 -44.07 29.57 -25.53
N ALA A 12 -44.01 29.06 -24.29
CA ALA A 12 -43.03 28.07 -23.83
C ALA A 12 -41.60 28.64 -23.85
N ASN A 13 -41.22 29.29 -22.76
CA ASN A 13 -39.85 29.70 -22.47
C ASN A 13 -39.47 29.20 -21.07
N SER A 14 -39.06 27.93 -20.94
CA SER A 14 -38.52 27.41 -19.67
C SER A 14 -37.56 26.21 -19.82
N SER A 15 -37.08 25.90 -21.03
CA SER A 15 -36.43 24.61 -21.30
C SER A 15 -34.90 24.68 -21.45
N ARG A 16 -34.25 25.81 -21.15
CA ARG A 16 -32.84 26.04 -21.52
C ARG A 16 -31.80 25.97 -20.38
N ASP A 17 -32.18 26.07 -19.10
CA ASP A 17 -31.20 26.08 -17.98
C ASP A 17 -31.02 24.72 -17.26
N ASP A 18 -32.02 23.84 -17.24
CA ASP A 18 -31.94 22.58 -16.48
C ASP A 18 -30.97 21.54 -17.07
N LYS A 19 -30.72 21.59 -18.37
CA LYS A 19 -29.84 20.62 -19.05
C LYS A 19 -28.35 20.87 -18.79
N ALA A 20 -27.94 22.11 -18.52
CA ALA A 20 -26.52 22.42 -18.28
C ALA A 20 -26.07 22.00 -16.87
N GLY A 21 -26.92 22.19 -15.86
CA GLY A 21 -26.64 21.78 -14.47
C GLY A 21 -26.70 20.27 -14.26
N THR A 22 -27.65 19.58 -14.90
CA THR A 22 -27.79 18.12 -14.80
C THR A 22 -26.67 17.37 -15.49
N VAL A 23 -26.26 17.79 -16.69
CA VAL A 23 -25.13 17.20 -17.41
C VAL A 23 -23.83 17.34 -16.62
N SER A 24 -23.57 18.50 -16.02
CA SER A 24 -22.35 18.72 -15.21
C SER A 24 -22.31 17.83 -13.97
N VAL A 25 -23.43 17.72 -13.23
CA VAL A 25 -23.50 16.89 -12.00
C VAL A 25 -23.44 15.40 -12.30
N GLU A 26 -24.08 14.92 -13.38
CA GLU A 26 -23.98 13.51 -13.79
C GLU A 26 -22.58 13.14 -14.28
N GLN A 27 -21.92 14.07 -14.98
CA GLN A 27 -20.57 13.88 -15.48
C GLN A 27 -19.55 13.83 -14.34
N PHE A 28 -19.67 14.72 -13.33
CA PHE A 28 -18.85 14.64 -12.12
C PHE A 28 -19.12 13.38 -11.28
N ARG A 29 -20.38 12.91 -11.20
CA ARG A 29 -20.71 11.67 -10.48
C ARG A 29 -20.11 10.44 -11.17
N LYS A 30 -20.11 10.45 -12.51
CA LYS A 30 -19.49 9.40 -13.32
C LYS A 30 -17.98 9.39 -13.11
N GLU A 31 -17.32 10.54 -13.22
CA GLU A 31 -15.87 10.67 -13.02
C GLU A 31 -15.45 10.27 -11.58
N MET A 32 -16.23 10.66 -10.57
CA MET A 32 -16.01 10.22 -9.18
C MET A 32 -16.19 8.71 -8.98
N SER A 33 -17.11 8.08 -9.70
CA SER A 33 -17.28 6.63 -9.64
C SER A 33 -16.10 5.90 -10.29
N GLU A 34 -15.63 6.39 -11.44
CA GLU A 34 -14.51 5.82 -12.19
C GLU A 34 -13.20 5.93 -11.40
N LEU A 35 -12.92 7.12 -10.84
CA LEU A 35 -11.75 7.35 -9.98
C LEU A 35 -11.79 6.49 -8.70
N ARG A 36 -12.96 6.29 -8.09
CA ARG A 36 -13.09 5.44 -6.90
C ARG A 36 -12.84 3.98 -7.21
N THR A 37 -13.29 3.51 -8.35
CA THR A 37 -13.02 2.15 -8.83
C THR A 37 -11.54 1.95 -9.10
N GLU A 38 -10.88 2.91 -9.75
CA GLU A 38 -9.44 2.86 -10.00
C GLU A 38 -8.62 2.86 -8.70
N ILE A 39 -8.99 3.72 -7.74
CA ILE A 39 -8.37 3.76 -6.41
C ILE A 39 -8.62 2.44 -5.66
N SER A 40 -9.82 1.85 -5.75
CA SER A 40 -10.09 0.58 -5.05
C SER A 40 -9.27 -0.57 -5.62
N ILE A 41 -9.14 -0.63 -6.96
CA ILE A 41 -8.33 -1.66 -7.63
C ILE A 41 -6.86 -1.51 -7.24
N SER A 42 -6.33 -0.28 -7.27
CA SER A 42 -4.94 -0.02 -6.88
C SER A 42 -4.67 -0.26 -5.39
N ARG A 43 -5.66 -0.01 -4.51
CA ARG A 43 -5.55 -0.32 -3.07
C ARG A 43 -5.56 -1.81 -2.80
N GLU A 44 -6.43 -2.56 -3.48
CA GLU A 44 -6.48 -4.02 -3.37
C GLU A 44 -5.18 -4.66 -3.85
N GLU A 45 -4.62 -4.17 -4.97
CA GLU A 45 -3.30 -4.55 -5.45
C GLU A 45 -2.20 -4.28 -4.41
N ASN A 46 -2.21 -3.10 -3.79
CA ASN A 46 -1.24 -2.78 -2.72
C ASN A 46 -1.40 -3.65 -1.47
N VAL A 47 -2.63 -4.01 -1.08
CA VAL A 47 -2.87 -4.89 0.07
C VAL A 47 -2.36 -6.30 -0.23
N LEU A 48 -2.66 -6.84 -1.41
CA LEU A 48 -2.18 -8.15 -1.85
C LEU A 48 -0.65 -8.19 -1.99
N LEU A 49 -0.05 -7.14 -2.57
CA LEU A 49 1.41 -6.99 -2.63
C LEU A 49 2.03 -6.95 -1.23
N ASN A 50 1.45 -6.19 -0.29
CA ASN A 50 1.94 -6.15 1.09
C ASN A 50 1.74 -7.46 1.84
N GLU A 51 0.65 -8.19 1.59
CA GLU A 51 0.40 -9.51 2.18
C GLU A 51 1.40 -10.55 1.65
N VAL A 52 1.72 -10.52 0.35
CA VAL A 52 2.76 -11.35 -0.27
C VAL A 52 4.15 -10.97 0.25
N ILE A 53 4.49 -9.69 0.32
CA ILE A 53 5.76 -9.20 0.89
C ILE A 53 5.87 -9.58 2.36
N SER A 54 4.79 -9.44 3.13
CA SER A 54 4.72 -9.83 4.54
C SER A 54 4.86 -11.35 4.70
N THR A 55 4.16 -12.16 3.90
CA THR A 55 4.20 -13.63 3.98
C THR A 55 5.57 -14.19 3.55
N ILE A 56 6.15 -13.66 2.46
CA ILE A 56 7.50 -14.00 2.01
C ILE A 56 8.54 -13.51 3.02
N GLY A 57 8.40 -12.28 3.54
CA GLY A 57 9.30 -11.70 4.51
C GLY A 57 9.22 -12.32 5.91
N SER A 58 8.07 -12.88 6.29
CA SER A 58 7.83 -13.52 7.60
C SER A 58 8.08 -15.03 7.60
N THR A 59 8.12 -15.68 6.44
CA THR A 59 8.23 -17.16 6.37
C THR A 59 9.43 -17.67 5.56
N LEU A 60 10.06 -16.88 4.68
CA LEU A 60 11.30 -17.28 4.01
C LEU A 60 12.47 -16.37 4.39
N LYS A 61 13.13 -16.80 5.47
CA LYS A 61 14.53 -16.51 5.82
C LYS A 61 14.81 -15.09 6.34
N LEU A 62 14.12 -14.66 7.39
CA LEU A 62 14.61 -13.57 8.26
C LEU A 62 16.10 -13.76 8.59
N ASP A 63 16.51 -15.01 8.85
CA ASP A 63 17.90 -15.39 9.07
C ASP A 63 18.81 -15.06 7.89
N GLU A 64 18.37 -15.24 6.64
CA GLU A 64 19.14 -14.83 5.47
C GLU A 64 19.19 -13.31 5.35
N VAL A 65 18.07 -12.60 5.56
CA VAL A 65 18.08 -11.13 5.51
C VAL A 65 19.06 -10.56 6.53
N LEU A 66 19.01 -11.03 7.78
CA LEU A 66 19.92 -10.59 8.84
C LEU A 66 21.38 -10.93 8.51
N SER A 67 21.63 -12.11 7.93
CA SER A 67 22.99 -12.52 7.53
C SER A 67 23.54 -11.70 6.36
N HIS A 68 22.70 -11.40 5.37
CA HIS A 68 23.04 -10.49 4.29
C HIS A 68 23.35 -9.08 4.81
N LEU A 69 22.56 -8.57 5.76
CA LEU A 69 22.82 -7.26 6.39
C LEU A 69 24.15 -7.25 7.15
N VAL A 70 24.43 -8.29 7.94
CA VAL A 70 25.71 -8.40 8.65
C VAL A 70 26.88 -8.38 7.67
N ASN A 71 26.79 -9.13 6.56
CA ASN A 71 27.84 -9.16 5.53
C ASN A 71 28.05 -7.79 4.86
N ILE A 72 26.98 -7.04 4.60
CA ILE A 72 27.07 -5.68 4.04
C ILE A 72 27.76 -4.75 5.04
N ILE A 73 27.37 -4.79 6.32
CA ILE A 73 27.91 -3.92 7.38
C ILE A 73 29.41 -4.21 7.60
N VAL A 74 29.80 -5.47 7.70
CA VAL A 74 31.20 -5.88 7.88
C VAL A 74 32.06 -5.35 6.73
N ARG A 75 31.60 -5.51 5.48
CA ARG A 75 32.30 -5.00 4.30
C ARG A 75 32.37 -3.47 4.25
N ALA A 76 31.28 -2.79 4.57
CA ALA A 76 31.20 -1.33 4.51
C ALA A 76 32.04 -0.64 5.59
N THR A 77 32.11 -1.25 6.78
CA THR A 77 32.80 -0.68 7.95
C THR A 77 34.23 -1.19 8.12
N SER A 78 34.62 -2.25 7.40
CA SER A 78 35.89 -2.96 7.60
C SER A 78 36.08 -3.44 9.06
N CYS A 79 34.98 -3.71 9.77
CA CYS A 79 35.05 -4.26 11.12
C CYS A 79 35.40 -5.75 11.08
N HIS A 80 36.04 -6.25 12.15
CA HIS A 80 36.40 -7.66 12.24
C HIS A 80 35.17 -8.56 12.38
N ALA A 81 34.12 -8.11 13.08
CA ALA A 81 32.89 -8.87 13.28
C ALA A 81 31.71 -7.93 13.55
N ALA A 82 30.51 -8.39 13.21
CA ALA A 82 29.26 -7.75 13.59
C ALA A 82 28.26 -8.81 14.10
N PHE A 83 27.35 -8.39 14.98
CA PHE A 83 26.38 -9.25 15.64
C PHE A 83 25.03 -8.53 15.71
N ILE A 84 23.96 -9.24 15.34
CA ILE A 84 22.59 -8.78 15.49
C ILE A 84 21.92 -9.65 16.55
N TYR A 85 21.39 -9.00 17.59
CA TYR A 85 20.62 -9.66 18.63
C TYR A 85 19.14 -9.31 18.48
N LEU A 86 18.28 -10.31 18.62
CA LEU A 86 16.83 -10.13 18.70
C LEU A 86 16.38 -10.30 20.15
N TYR A 87 15.53 -9.38 20.58
CA TYR A 87 14.96 -9.43 21.92
C TYR A 87 13.80 -10.41 21.98
N ASN A 88 13.95 -11.43 22.82
CA ASN A 88 12.91 -12.39 23.18
C ASN A 88 12.18 -11.89 24.44
N LYS A 89 10.95 -11.39 24.24
CA LYS A 89 10.10 -10.84 25.31
C LYS A 89 9.67 -11.88 26.33
N ASP A 90 9.47 -13.13 25.92
CA ASP A 90 8.99 -14.19 26.81
C ASP A 90 10.06 -14.63 27.82
N LYS A 91 11.33 -14.53 27.41
CA LYS A 91 12.49 -14.95 28.20
C LYS A 91 13.30 -13.78 28.76
N ASP A 92 12.89 -12.55 28.47
CA ASP A 92 13.58 -11.30 28.80
C ASP A 92 15.09 -11.34 28.45
N ARG A 93 15.39 -11.74 27.22
CA ARG A 93 16.76 -12.03 26.77
C ARG A 93 17.03 -11.56 25.36
N LEU A 94 18.27 -11.14 25.11
CA LEU A 94 18.79 -10.88 23.78
C LEU A 94 19.41 -12.15 23.20
N VAL A 95 18.84 -12.69 22.12
CA VAL A 95 19.32 -13.90 21.43
C VAL A 95 20.10 -13.51 20.20
N LEU A 96 21.29 -14.08 20.01
CA LEU A 96 22.08 -13.85 18.79
C LEU A 96 21.35 -14.42 17.57
N ALA A 97 20.93 -13.54 16.66
CA ALA A 97 20.13 -13.88 15.49
C ALA A 97 20.94 -13.93 14.20
N SER A 98 22.00 -13.14 14.09
CA SER A 98 22.93 -13.23 12.96
C SER A 98 24.30 -12.64 13.30
N THR A 99 25.34 -13.10 12.60
CA THR A 99 26.72 -12.65 12.78
C THR A 99 27.57 -12.90 11.52
N SER A 100 28.78 -12.34 11.49
CA SER A 100 29.78 -12.62 10.47
C SER A 100 30.10 -14.11 10.38
N GLU A 101 30.38 -14.61 9.19
CA GLU A 101 30.65 -16.04 8.87
C GLU A 101 31.49 -16.78 9.93
N GLN A 102 32.59 -16.17 10.40
CA GLN A 102 33.50 -16.78 11.40
C GLN A 102 32.83 -17.15 12.75
N HIS A 103 31.65 -16.58 13.05
CA HIS A 103 30.91 -16.77 14.30
C HIS A 103 29.52 -17.38 14.09
N GLU A 104 29.16 -17.79 12.86
CA GLU A 104 27.80 -18.22 12.51
C GLU A 104 27.32 -19.41 13.37
N HIS A 105 28.23 -20.29 13.78
CA HIS A 105 27.95 -21.43 14.67
C HIS A 105 27.43 -21.04 16.08
N LEU A 106 27.48 -19.76 16.46
CA LEU A 106 27.02 -19.21 17.74
C LEU A 106 25.57 -18.69 17.67
N VAL A 107 25.01 -18.52 16.48
CA VAL A 107 23.63 -18.06 16.27
C VAL A 107 22.66 -19.01 17.01
N GLY A 108 21.72 -18.43 17.76
CA GLY A 108 20.77 -19.16 18.60
C GLY A 108 21.34 -19.80 19.88
N LYS A 109 22.66 -19.85 20.06
CA LYS A 109 23.33 -20.45 21.24
C LYS A 109 23.70 -19.42 22.28
N ILE A 110 24.02 -18.20 21.85
CA ILE A 110 24.34 -17.09 22.76
C ILE A 110 23.07 -16.31 23.08
N ALA A 111 22.80 -16.18 24.37
CA ALA A 111 21.76 -15.32 24.90
C ALA A 111 22.30 -14.48 26.07
N LEU A 112 22.05 -13.17 26.03
CA LEU A 112 22.41 -12.23 27.08
C LEU A 112 21.16 -11.90 27.90
N GLY A 113 21.28 -11.91 29.23
CA GLY A 113 20.24 -11.43 30.13
C GLY A 113 20.22 -9.89 30.18
N LEU A 114 19.03 -9.33 30.34
CA LEU A 114 18.82 -7.91 30.61
C LEU A 114 18.76 -7.62 32.12
#